data_AF-A0A7S4VLD7-F1
#
_entry.id   AF-A0A7S4VLD7-F1
#
_cell.length_a   1.000
_cell.length_b   1.000
_cell.length_c   1.000
_cell.angle_alpha   90.00
_cell.angle_beta   90.00
_cell.angle_gamma   90.00
#
_symmetry.space_group_name_H-M   'P 1'
#
loop_
_entity.id
_entity.type
_entity.pdbx_description
1 polymer ?
#
loop_
_entity_poly.entity_id
_entity_poly.type
_entity_poly.pdbx_seq_one_letter_code
_entity_poly.pdbx_strand_id
1 'polypeptide(L)'
;LLQKYEQESTLGSKATKFGGRVGFVVLEEKRTEQRKKRIHLQPMKSLDNALVTEDVISWIQRLSKLIERDANDVSTVEVLSEPKLDGLSLSLRYTKISSETKDKVKYELTWGATRGDGVQGEDVSDAVLEMNCIPTQIFLDGSSKEESLPDVVEVRGEVIL
;
A
#
# COMPACT_ATOMS: atom_id res chain seq x y z
N LEU A 1 -3.33 -33.66 -2.60
CA LEU A 1 -3.86 -33.98 -3.95
C LEU A 1 -2.88 -33.57 -5.05
N LEU A 2 -2.36 -32.33 -5.05
CA LEU A 2 -1.33 -31.89 -6.01
C LEU A 2 0.01 -32.65 -5.91
N GLN A 3 0.54 -32.84 -4.69
CA GLN A 3 1.79 -33.59 -4.47
C GLN A 3 1.75 -35.06 -4.90
N LYS A 4 0.55 -35.65 -4.95
CA LYS A 4 0.37 -37.04 -5.40
C LYS A 4 0.39 -37.13 -6.93
N TYR A 5 -0.11 -36.10 -7.61
CA TYR A 5 -0.08 -35.98 -9.06
C TYR A 5 1.33 -35.70 -9.62
N GLU A 6 2.19 -35.02 -8.87
CA GLU A 6 3.58 -34.77 -9.27
C GLU A 6 4.47 -36.02 -9.22
N GLN A 7 4.18 -36.98 -8.33
CA GLN A 7 4.90 -38.25 -8.27
C GLN A 7 4.40 -39.27 -9.30
N GLU A 8 3.12 -39.22 -9.67
CA GLU A 8 2.48 -40.17 -10.59
C GLU A 8 2.54 -39.73 -12.06
N SER A 9 2.90 -38.47 -12.34
CA SER A 9 3.02 -37.96 -13.70
C SER A 9 4.47 -37.65 -14.07
N THR A 10 4.99 -38.30 -15.12
CA THR A 10 6.28 -37.95 -15.75
C THR A 10 6.22 -36.60 -16.50
N LEU A 11 5.27 -35.72 -16.15
CA LEU A 11 5.04 -34.43 -16.80
C LEU A 11 6.16 -33.42 -16.54
N GLY A 12 7.11 -33.72 -15.64
CA GLY A 12 8.31 -32.92 -15.40
C GLY A 12 9.58 -33.39 -16.12
N SER A 13 9.63 -34.58 -16.75
CA SER A 13 10.89 -35.16 -17.25
C SER A 13 11.03 -35.19 -18.78
N LYS A 14 10.00 -34.78 -19.53
CA LYS A 14 10.04 -34.67 -21.01
C LYS A 14 9.39 -33.38 -21.49
N ALA A 15 9.96 -32.24 -21.10
CA ALA A 15 9.72 -30.99 -21.79
C ALA A 15 10.66 -30.89 -23.00
N THR A 16 10.29 -31.44 -24.16
CA THR A 16 10.81 -30.89 -25.42
C THR A 16 9.96 -31.26 -26.64
N LYS A 17 9.65 -30.21 -27.40
CA LYS A 17 9.10 -30.13 -28.77
C LYS A 17 7.58 -30.15 -28.91
N PHE A 18 6.98 -28.95 -28.81
CA PHE A 18 5.94 -28.49 -29.74
C PHE A 18 5.95 -26.95 -29.84
N GLY A 19 6.07 -26.43 -31.07
CA GLY A 19 5.59 -25.11 -31.51
C GLY A 19 6.25 -23.85 -30.92
N GLY A 20 7.15 -23.22 -31.67
CA GLY A 20 7.77 -21.94 -31.29
C GLY A 20 6.78 -20.78 -31.18
N ARG A 21 6.84 -20.07 -30.03
CA ARG A 21 6.76 -18.59 -29.88
C ARG A 21 6.65 -18.10 -28.43
N VAL A 22 6.74 -18.95 -27.42
CA VAL A 22 6.90 -18.49 -26.03
C VAL A 22 8.08 -19.22 -25.41
N GLY A 23 9.26 -18.62 -25.51
CA GLY A 23 10.39 -19.03 -24.70
C GLY A 23 10.17 -18.50 -23.28
N PHE A 24 10.20 -19.38 -22.28
CA PHE A 24 10.40 -18.93 -20.91
C PHE A 24 11.89 -19.01 -20.63
N VAL A 25 12.48 -17.89 -20.23
CA VAL A 25 13.77 -17.91 -19.54
C VAL A 25 13.43 -18.23 -18.09
N VAL A 26 13.83 -19.41 -17.62
CA VAL A 26 13.95 -19.61 -16.17
C VAL A 26 15.03 -18.64 -15.75
N LEU A 27 14.63 -17.53 -15.12
CA LEU A 27 15.59 -16.67 -14.45
C LEU A 27 16.28 -17.57 -13.43
N GLU A 28 17.60 -17.77 -13.58
CA GLU A 28 18.38 -18.43 -12.53
C GLU A 28 18.00 -17.79 -11.21
N GLU A 29 17.64 -18.62 -10.22
CA GLU A 29 17.25 -18.19 -8.88
C GLU A 29 18.42 -17.47 -8.20
N LYS A 30 18.68 -16.22 -8.59
CA LYS A 30 19.30 -15.24 -7.72
C LYS A 30 18.27 -14.92 -6.67
N ARG A 31 18.19 -15.81 -5.67
CA ARG A 31 17.53 -15.59 -4.39
C ARG A 31 17.83 -14.15 -3.99
N THR A 32 16.79 -13.33 -4.05
CA THR A 32 16.82 -11.88 -3.98
C THR A 32 17.76 -11.45 -2.86
N GLU A 33 18.77 -10.63 -3.18
CA GLU A 33 19.53 -9.94 -2.16
C GLU A 33 18.55 -9.32 -1.16
N GLN A 34 18.84 -9.46 0.15
CA GLN A 34 17.93 -9.04 1.19
C GLN A 34 17.64 -7.54 1.04
N ARG A 35 16.42 -7.20 0.63
CA ARG A 35 16.03 -5.80 0.43
C ARG A 35 16.19 -5.04 1.74
N LYS A 36 16.73 -3.83 1.64
CA LYS A 36 16.83 -2.90 2.76
C LYS A 36 15.44 -2.72 3.40
N LYS A 37 15.38 -2.72 4.74
CA LYS A 37 14.13 -2.45 5.45
C LYS A 37 13.95 -0.96 5.69
N ARG A 38 12.70 -0.49 5.63
CA ARG A 38 12.29 0.89 5.94
C ARG A 38 11.27 0.86 7.06
N ILE A 39 11.54 1.61 8.13
CA ILE A 39 10.60 1.80 9.23
C ILE A 39 9.59 2.86 8.82
N HIS A 40 8.30 2.52 8.91
CA HIS A 40 7.22 3.45 8.61
C HIS A 40 7.16 4.57 9.65
N LEU A 41 6.76 5.77 9.24
CA LEU A 41 6.61 6.93 10.14
C LEU A 41 5.64 6.61 11.29
N GLN A 42 4.59 5.85 10.99
CA GLN A 42 3.66 5.26 11.95
C GLN A 42 3.36 3.82 11.55
N PRO A 43 2.93 2.93 12.47
CA PRO A 43 2.50 1.59 12.07
C PRO A 43 1.35 1.62 11.05
N MET A 44 1.46 0.82 10.00
CA MET A 44 0.41 0.55 9.02
C MET A 44 -0.58 -0.49 9.57
N LYS A 45 -1.75 -0.01 9.99
CA LYS A 45 -2.83 -0.85 10.50
C LYS A 45 -3.47 -1.68 9.38
N SER A 46 -3.99 -2.85 9.75
CA SER A 46 -4.95 -3.57 8.91
C SER A 46 -6.37 -3.07 9.17
N LEU A 47 -7.27 -3.39 8.26
CA LEU A 47 -8.70 -3.18 8.43
C LEU A 47 -9.34 -4.50 8.87
N ASP A 48 -10.29 -4.42 9.79
CA ASP A 48 -11.21 -5.52 10.08
C ASP A 48 -12.23 -5.64 8.94
N ASN A 49 -12.69 -6.86 8.70
CA ASN A 49 -13.67 -7.14 7.65
C ASN A 49 -15.10 -7.13 8.20
N ALA A 50 -16.04 -6.67 7.39
CA ALA A 50 -17.47 -6.84 7.57
C ALA A 50 -18.00 -7.65 6.38
N LEU A 51 -18.69 -8.76 6.64
CA LEU A 51 -19.18 -9.66 5.58
C LEU A 51 -20.66 -9.46 5.31
N VAL A 52 -21.40 -8.96 6.30
CA VAL A 52 -22.83 -8.66 6.21
C VAL A 52 -23.13 -7.25 6.68
N THR A 53 -24.32 -6.75 6.33
CA THR A 53 -24.74 -5.37 6.67
C THR A 53 -24.81 -5.14 8.18
N GLU A 54 -25.18 -6.17 8.95
CA GLU A 54 -25.28 -6.12 10.40
C GLU A 54 -23.93 -5.83 11.07
N ASP A 55 -22.83 -6.33 10.51
CA ASP A 55 -21.46 -6.05 11.01
C ASP A 55 -21.15 -4.56 10.92
N VAL A 56 -21.51 -3.94 9.79
CA VAL A 56 -21.31 -2.50 9.54
C VAL A 56 -22.20 -1.67 10.48
N ILE A 57 -23.47 -2.02 10.63
CA ILE A 57 -24.39 -1.34 11.55
C ILE A 57 -23.84 -1.40 12.98
N SER A 58 -23.39 -2.59 13.42
CA SER A 58 -22.80 -2.78 14.75
C SER A 58 -21.53 -1.93 14.94
N TRP A 59 -20.68 -1.84 13.92
CA TRP A 59 -19.51 -0.97 13.93
C TRP A 59 -19.87 0.51 14.06
N ILE A 60 -20.86 1.00 13.30
CA ILE A 60 -21.30 2.40 13.42
C ILE A 60 -21.88 2.67 14.81
N GLN A 61 -22.72 1.77 15.36
CA GLN A 61 -23.26 1.92 16.70
C GLN A 61 -22.16 2.01 17.78
N ARG A 62 -21.08 1.23 17.64
CA ARG A 62 -19.91 1.33 18.54
C ARG A 62 -19.19 2.67 18.38
N LEU A 63 -19.03 3.16 17.15
CA LEU A 63 -18.45 4.48 16.89
C LEU A 63 -19.30 5.61 17.46
N SER A 64 -20.61 5.63 17.21
CA SER A 64 -21.53 6.65 17.74
C SER A 64 -21.43 6.76 19.26
N LYS A 65 -21.34 5.62 19.97
CA LYS A 65 -21.11 5.60 21.43
C LYS A 65 -19.75 6.19 21.81
N LEU A 66 -18.70 5.87 21.06
CA LEU A 66 -17.33 6.35 21.33
C LEU A 66 -17.20 7.87 21.17
N ILE A 67 -17.95 8.47 20.24
CA ILE A 67 -17.96 9.91 19.98
C ILE A 67 -19.14 10.65 20.65
N GLU A 68 -19.82 10.00 21.61
CA GLU A 68 -20.92 10.58 22.39
C GLU A 68 -22.10 11.11 21.53
N ARG A 69 -22.44 10.39 20.46
CA ARG A 69 -23.61 10.63 19.59
C ARG A 69 -24.71 9.60 19.87
N ASP A 70 -25.93 9.87 19.37
CA ASP A 70 -27.04 8.92 19.49
C ASP A 70 -26.71 7.62 18.73
N ALA A 71 -26.57 6.53 19.47
CA ALA A 71 -26.25 5.22 18.91
C ALA A 71 -27.40 4.58 18.13
N ASN A 72 -28.63 5.07 18.28
CA ASN A 72 -29.78 4.59 17.51
C ASN A 72 -29.95 5.34 16.19
N ASP A 73 -29.25 6.46 16.01
CA ASP A 73 -29.25 7.24 14.79
C ASP A 73 -27.90 7.18 14.08
N VAL A 74 -27.80 6.25 13.12
CA VAL A 74 -26.62 6.00 12.29
C VAL A 74 -26.25 7.22 11.43
N SER A 75 -27.20 8.13 11.17
CA SER A 75 -26.93 9.34 10.36
C SER A 75 -26.09 10.39 11.08
N THR A 76 -25.85 10.21 12.38
CA THR A 76 -25.00 11.11 13.18
C THR A 76 -23.49 10.95 12.91
N VAL A 77 -23.10 9.92 12.15
CA VAL A 77 -21.70 9.63 11.79
C VAL A 77 -21.52 9.80 10.29
N GLU A 78 -20.70 10.78 9.91
CA GLU A 78 -20.26 10.92 8.52
C GLU A 78 -19.18 9.89 8.20
N VAL A 79 -19.36 9.14 7.11
CA VAL A 79 -18.44 8.08 6.68
C VAL A 79 -18.02 8.33 5.24
N LEU A 80 -16.71 8.32 5.00
CA LEU A 80 -16.14 8.26 3.66
C LEU A 80 -16.01 6.78 3.25
N SER A 81 -16.62 6.41 2.12
CA SER A 81 -16.47 5.08 1.55
C SER A 81 -15.55 5.14 0.35
N GLU A 82 -14.45 4.39 0.42
CA GLU A 82 -13.50 4.21 -0.67
C GLU A 82 -13.59 2.77 -1.19
N PRO A 83 -13.51 2.54 -2.51
CA PRO A 83 -13.48 1.20 -3.06
C PRO A 83 -12.22 0.48 -2.57
N LYS A 84 -12.40 -0.74 -2.04
CA LYS A 84 -11.28 -1.58 -1.64
C LYS A 84 -10.56 -2.06 -2.89
N LEU A 85 -9.32 -1.60 -3.07
CA LEU A 85 -8.42 -2.13 -4.08
C LEU A 85 -7.86 -3.48 -3.59
N ASP A 86 -7.60 -4.39 -4.53
CA ASP A 86 -7.01 -5.70 -4.22
C ASP A 86 -5.60 -5.74 -4.79
N GLY A 87 -4.64 -5.29 -3.99
CA GLY A 87 -3.27 -5.11 -4.40
C GLY A 87 -2.29 -5.23 -3.26
N LEU A 88 -1.17 -4.50 -3.39
CA LEU A 88 -0.13 -4.45 -2.38
C LEU A 88 -0.07 -3.06 -1.76
N SER A 89 -0.18 -3.00 -0.44
CA SER A 89 -0.02 -1.75 0.29
C SER A 89 1.39 -1.18 0.13
N LEU A 90 1.46 0.07 -0.30
CA LEU A 90 2.68 0.84 -0.55
C LEU A 90 2.70 2.09 0.33
N SER A 91 3.87 2.39 0.86
CA SER A 91 4.18 3.59 1.63
C SER A 91 5.26 4.40 0.89
N LEU A 92 5.00 5.68 0.63
CA LEU A 92 5.91 6.59 -0.05
C LEU A 92 6.31 7.70 0.89
N ARG A 93 7.62 7.83 1.17
CA ARG A 93 8.13 8.95 1.97
C ARG A 93 8.58 10.09 1.07
N TYR A 94 8.03 11.26 1.33
CA TYR A 94 8.45 12.52 0.73
C TYR A 94 9.11 13.41 1.81
N THR A 95 10.23 14.04 1.46
CA THR A 95 10.96 14.96 2.35
C THR A 95 10.91 16.36 1.79
N LYS A 96 10.69 17.35 2.66
CA LYS A 96 10.67 18.78 2.33
C LYS A 96 12.01 19.20 1.73
N ILE A 97 11.97 19.87 0.58
CA ILE A 97 13.19 20.37 -0.10
C ILE A 97 13.25 21.89 -0.14
N SER A 98 12.15 22.56 -0.48
CA SER A 98 12.12 24.01 -0.61
C SER A 98 10.73 24.56 -0.34
N SER A 99 10.69 25.76 0.22
CA SER A 99 9.48 26.58 0.29
C SER A 99 9.52 27.55 -0.89
N GLU A 100 8.56 27.43 -1.82
CA GLU A 100 8.39 28.43 -2.89
C GLU A 100 7.78 29.70 -2.30
N THR A 101 6.83 29.52 -1.37
CA THR A 101 6.23 30.56 -0.53
C THR A 101 5.93 29.97 0.86
N LYS A 102 5.62 30.84 1.84
CA LYS A 102 5.23 30.41 3.19
C LYS A 102 4.10 29.36 3.18
N ASP A 103 3.23 29.45 2.17
CA ASP A 103 2.01 28.65 2.06
C ASP A 103 2.12 27.56 0.99
N LYS A 104 3.27 27.40 0.32
CA LYS A 104 3.48 26.35 -0.69
C LYS A 104 4.87 25.75 -0.58
N VAL A 105 4.90 24.46 -0.23
CA VAL A 105 6.14 23.73 0.04
C VAL A 105 6.25 22.54 -0.91
N LYS A 106 7.44 22.39 -1.47
CA LYS A 106 7.80 21.29 -2.36
C LYS A 106 8.47 20.16 -1.56
N TYR A 107 8.08 18.94 -1.87
CA TYR A 107 8.65 17.72 -1.32
C TYR A 107 9.16 16.82 -2.45
N GLU A 108 10.18 16.02 -2.13
CA GLU A 108 10.78 15.06 -3.05
C GLU A 108 10.65 13.64 -2.49
N LEU A 109 10.30 12.71 -3.38
CA LEU A 109 10.23 11.29 -3.08
C LEU A 109 11.61 10.79 -2.64
N THR A 110 11.69 10.31 -1.40
CA THR A 110 12.94 9.82 -0.80
C THR A 110 13.05 8.31 -0.88
N TRP A 111 11.94 7.59 -0.70
CA TRP A 111 11.88 6.13 -0.89
C TRP A 111 10.42 5.64 -0.93
N GLY A 112 10.25 4.43 -1.46
CA GLY A 112 9.02 3.65 -1.37
C GLY A 112 9.24 2.34 -0.61
N ALA A 113 8.27 1.90 0.18
CA ALA A 113 8.34 0.68 0.96
C ALA A 113 7.03 -0.11 0.94
N THR A 114 7.12 -1.44 0.93
CA THR A 114 5.96 -2.32 1.13
C THR A 114 5.42 -2.22 2.56
N ARG A 115 4.21 -2.72 2.83
CA ARG A 115 3.71 -2.78 4.22
C ARG A 115 4.56 -3.64 5.14
N GLY A 116 5.03 -4.80 4.67
CA GLY A 116 5.77 -5.77 5.47
C GLY A 116 4.97 -6.25 6.68
N ASP A 117 5.53 -6.14 7.87
CA ASP A 117 4.88 -6.50 9.14
C ASP A 117 3.96 -5.39 9.70
N GLY A 118 3.86 -4.27 8.98
CA GLY A 118 3.11 -3.08 9.40
C GLY A 118 3.92 -2.09 10.20
N VAL A 119 5.08 -2.45 10.77
CA VAL A 119 6.02 -1.52 11.41
C VAL A 119 7.14 -1.15 10.45
N GLN A 120 7.61 -2.13 9.66
CA GLN A 120 8.63 -1.95 8.65
C GLN A 120 8.34 -2.73 7.37
N GLY A 121 8.75 -2.13 6.26
CA GLY A 121 8.60 -2.64 4.90
C GLY A 121 9.91 -2.97 4.23
N GLU A 122 9.82 -3.55 3.05
CA GLU A 122 10.95 -3.69 2.12
C GLU A 122 11.06 -2.47 1.23
N ASP A 123 12.28 -1.97 1.04
CA ASP A 123 12.58 -0.90 0.10
C ASP A 123 12.32 -1.37 -1.34
N VAL A 124 11.40 -0.66 -1.99
CA VAL A 124 10.98 -0.87 -3.38
C VAL A 124 11.12 0.41 -4.20
N SER A 125 12.04 1.31 -3.79
CA SER A 125 12.21 2.63 -4.42
C SER A 125 12.49 2.54 -5.92
N ASP A 126 13.30 1.59 -6.36
CA ASP A 126 13.61 1.40 -7.79
C ASP A 126 12.33 1.09 -8.59
N ALA A 127 11.51 0.15 -8.11
CA ALA A 127 10.25 -0.20 -8.74
C ALA A 127 9.24 0.96 -8.71
N VAL A 128 9.24 1.75 -7.64
CA VAL A 128 8.39 2.94 -7.51
C VAL A 128 8.79 4.02 -8.52
N LEU A 129 10.09 4.24 -8.74
CA LEU A 129 10.58 5.23 -9.71
C LEU A 129 10.27 4.85 -11.17
N GLU A 130 10.06 3.56 -11.45
CA GLU A 130 9.60 3.08 -12.74
C GLU A 130 8.09 3.31 -12.98
N MET A 131 7.31 3.60 -11.94
CA MET A 131 5.86 3.84 -12.04
C MET A 131 5.56 5.28 -12.45
N ASN A 132 5.10 5.48 -13.68
CA ASN A 132 4.77 6.81 -14.22
C ASN A 132 3.65 7.56 -13.46
N CYS A 133 2.80 6.84 -12.72
CA CYS A 133 1.70 7.43 -11.96
C CYS A 133 2.11 7.99 -10.60
N ILE A 134 3.34 7.70 -10.14
CA ILE A 134 3.85 8.18 -8.86
C ILE A 134 4.67 9.45 -9.10
N PRO A 135 4.23 10.61 -8.58
CA PRO A 135 4.98 11.84 -8.74
C PRO A 135 6.28 11.79 -7.94
N THR A 136 7.42 12.08 -8.55
CA THR A 136 8.69 12.19 -7.81
C THR A 136 8.75 13.43 -6.92
N GLN A 137 7.86 14.40 -7.17
CA GLN A 137 7.77 15.65 -6.44
C GLN A 137 6.31 16.02 -6.21
N ILE A 138 5.98 16.43 -4.99
CA ILE A 138 4.65 16.90 -4.63
C ILE A 138 4.71 18.31 -4.05
N PHE A 139 3.63 19.05 -4.20
CA PHE A 139 3.45 20.36 -3.59
C PHE A 139 2.31 20.26 -2.60
N LEU A 140 2.55 20.72 -1.38
CA LEU A 140 1.51 20.86 -0.38
C LEU A 140 1.30 22.34 -0.09
N ASP A 141 0.04 22.74 -0.13
CA ASP A 141 -0.39 24.07 0.25
C ASP A 141 -0.69 24.08 1.76
N GLY A 142 -0.20 25.11 2.46
CA GLY A 142 -0.49 25.35 3.87
C GLY A 142 -1.92 25.87 4.01
N SER A 143 -2.86 25.00 4.38
CA SER A 143 -4.29 25.32 4.43
C SER A 143 -4.76 25.99 5.73
N SER A 144 -3.90 26.18 6.73
CA SER A 144 -4.25 26.84 7.99
C SER A 144 -3.21 27.88 8.41
N LYS A 145 -3.71 29.07 8.73
CA LYS A 145 -2.95 30.11 9.44
C LYS A 145 -2.44 29.48 10.73
N GLU A 146 -1.10 29.47 10.92
CA GLU A 146 -0.34 29.26 12.16
C GLU A 146 0.52 27.98 12.27
N GLU A 147 0.28 26.90 11.52
CA GLU A 147 1.13 25.69 11.62
C GLU A 147 2.09 25.55 10.42
N SER A 148 3.37 25.30 10.71
CA SER A 148 4.36 24.98 9.67
C SER A 148 4.11 23.58 9.14
N LEU A 149 4.08 23.41 7.82
CA LEU A 149 3.98 22.08 7.18
C LEU A 149 5.10 21.14 7.68
N PRO A 150 4.88 19.82 7.78
CA PRO A 150 5.85 18.87 8.32
C PRO A 150 7.09 18.73 7.43
N ASP A 151 8.23 18.32 7.98
CA ASP A 151 9.45 18.09 7.18
C ASP A 151 9.39 16.80 6.36
N VAL A 152 8.55 15.86 6.80
CA VAL A 152 8.40 14.54 6.20
C VAL A 152 6.93 14.21 6.09
N VAL A 153 6.52 13.69 4.93
CA VAL A 153 5.18 13.21 4.66
C VAL A 153 5.26 11.76 4.20
N GLU A 154 4.36 10.93 4.71
CA GLU A 154 4.22 9.55 4.27
C GLU A 154 2.86 9.35 3.60
N VAL A 155 2.86 9.15 2.29
CA VAL A 155 1.66 8.90 1.48
C VAL A 155 1.48 7.40 1.37
N ARG A 156 0.28 6.90 1.67
CA ARG A 156 -0.05 5.48 1.64
C ARG A 156 -1.08 5.21 0.57
N GLY A 157 -0.94 4.08 -0.09
CA GLY A 157 -1.87 3.64 -1.12
C GLY A 157 -1.71 2.17 -1.44
N GLU A 158 -2.30 1.76 -2.54
CA GLU A 158 -2.31 0.36 -2.98
C GLU A 158 -1.86 0.30 -4.44
N VAL A 159 -0.94 -0.63 -4.71
CA VAL A 159 -0.47 -0.93 -6.07
C VAL A 159 -1.30 -2.09 -6.59
N ILE A 160 -1.93 -1.88 -7.74
CA ILE A 160 -2.78 -2.86 -8.46
C ILE A 160 -2.27 -3.05 -9.89
N LEU A 161 -2.75 -4.10 -10.57
CA LEU A 161 -2.42 -4.46 -11.95
C LEU A 161 -3.64 -4.37 -12.87
#